data_AF-A0A972GE80-F1
#
_entry.id   AF-A0A972GE80-F1
#
_cell.length_a   1.000
_cell.length_b   1.000
_cell.length_c   1.000
_cell.angle_alpha   90.00
_cell.angle_beta   90.00
_cell.angle_gamma   90.00
#
_symmetry.space_group_name_H-M   'P 1'
#
loop_
_entity.id
_entity.type
_entity.pdbx_description
1 polymer ?
#
loop_
_entity_poly.entity_id
_entity_poly.type
_entity_poly.pdbx_seq_one_letter_code
_entity_poly.pdbx_strand_id
1 'polypeptide(L)'
;MTKRYLAAIIIVSIGALSIFSCQYMGVKSPIVSEANGPTETTEYAPGEQPEDATALAEPTDETTVSLPLIVRDSEAAPEQPTTVPIPQPTIPPAPPTDPAAILENFEGNPTAWQVERETTDGGNIETTNAQATEGSNAVRLAVANERSRAQLFTSFVDAAVEHQWEERSGTWHWQQTSMYIPSSTIAQLKGENYMTLASLYPSSGGPFGWSLRVREKGQLYVYGYTADGAPAEFSTYGVLPQDRWVEVQLGLHSQNGPGVKRAFAFLIDGQFYGWYRQGHLQDEVYDRAAFGILETTHDGPLELFIDQWRVATSQSTPSGPDLRSVAELQERDFRDMNGAQIQFDWSTWANQPRLDARFGLYSSSSRLQAGLNIDRMPELRSGWAEIEIDWPQGTPSTDVTGAFAGLIAFRKEVNREENLEVAPVFDERGSVELIYNAWTGGGPVIFADWQLPQATDGPGNLPEPGDILRVRWEQQSATTLNVRVSYYDASTDTWHTNIIDDTRDLTSVPDANPADATINYLDEFHTVSSLTVDSPFYSIRRYKVGTLETYPE
;
A
#
# COMPACT_ATOMS: atom_id res chain seq x y z
N MET A 1 -9.97 51.17 -40.93
CA MET A 1 -9.96 49.85 -41.59
C MET A 1 -9.91 48.81 -40.45
N THR A 2 -11.03 48.20 -40.04
CA THR A 2 -11.66 46.97 -40.59
C THR A 2 -10.81 45.69 -40.41
N LYS A 3 -11.31 44.60 -39.80
CA LYS A 3 -12.50 44.40 -38.92
C LYS A 3 -12.53 42.93 -38.40
N ARG A 4 -12.82 42.72 -37.10
CA ARG A 4 -13.34 41.46 -36.48
C ARG A 4 -12.47 40.18 -36.70
N TYR A 5 -12.72 39.01 -36.13
CA TYR A 5 -13.39 38.53 -34.89
C TYR A 5 -12.34 37.62 -34.17
N LEU A 6 -12.32 37.29 -32.87
CA LEU A 6 -13.31 37.03 -31.80
C LEU A 6 -13.97 35.63 -31.84
N ALA A 7 -13.45 34.73 -31.01
CA ALA A 7 -14.19 33.63 -30.38
C ALA A 7 -13.48 33.26 -29.07
N ALA A 8 -14.17 33.41 -27.94
CA ALA A 8 -13.82 32.75 -26.69
C ALA A 8 -14.95 31.77 -26.38
N ILE A 9 -14.62 30.57 -25.92
CA ILE A 9 -15.60 29.57 -25.50
C ILE A 9 -15.31 29.24 -24.03
N ILE A 10 -16.30 29.52 -23.19
CA ILE A 10 -16.40 28.99 -21.84
C ILE A 10 -17.13 27.65 -21.97
N ILE A 11 -16.56 26.57 -21.44
CA ILE A 11 -17.31 25.35 -21.15
C ILE A 11 -17.50 25.29 -19.63
N VAL A 12 -18.77 25.19 -19.22
CA VAL A 12 -19.14 24.88 -17.84
C VAL A 12 -19.19 23.36 -17.72
N SER A 13 -18.23 22.77 -17.02
CA SER A 13 -18.29 21.35 -16.67
C SER A 13 -19.16 21.18 -15.44
N ILE A 14 -20.35 20.62 -15.63
CA ILE A 14 -21.21 20.12 -14.55
C ILE A 14 -20.53 18.88 -13.94
N GLY A 15 -20.56 18.75 -12.62
CA GLY A 15 -19.90 17.65 -11.91
C GLY A 15 -20.47 16.27 -12.29
N ALA A 16 -19.58 15.33 -12.60
CA ALA A 16 -19.91 13.92 -12.85
C ALA A 16 -19.26 13.05 -11.77
N LEU A 17 -20.06 12.59 -10.81
CA LEU A 17 -19.62 11.69 -9.74
C LEU A 17 -19.17 10.36 -10.36
N SER A 18 -17.87 10.09 -10.37
CA SER A 18 -17.28 8.97 -11.10
C SER A 18 -16.78 7.91 -10.13
N ILE A 19 -17.59 6.88 -9.89
CA ILE A 19 -17.25 5.73 -9.05
C ILE A 19 -16.29 4.83 -9.84
N PHE A 20 -15.00 4.88 -9.51
CA PHE A 20 -14.03 3.91 -10.04
C PHE A 20 -14.27 2.53 -9.42
N SER A 21 -15.03 1.70 -10.13
CA SER A 21 -15.03 0.25 -9.92
C SER A 21 -14.02 -0.37 -10.89
N CYS A 22 -13.01 -1.04 -10.35
CA CYS A 22 -11.98 -1.66 -11.17
C CYS A 22 -12.51 -2.98 -11.74
N GLN A 23 -13.00 -2.94 -12.99
CA GLN A 23 -13.42 -4.13 -13.73
C GLN A 23 -12.62 -4.27 -15.02
N TYR A 24 -11.95 -5.41 -15.17
CA TYR A 24 -11.38 -5.88 -16.43
C TYR A 24 -12.47 -5.89 -17.52
N MET A 25 -12.21 -5.26 -18.66
CA MET A 25 -12.97 -5.46 -19.90
C MET A 25 -12.04 -5.66 -21.08
N GLY A 26 -12.03 -6.88 -21.63
CA GLY A 26 -11.27 -7.20 -22.84
C GLY A 26 -11.85 -6.52 -24.08
N VAL A 27 -10.97 -6.00 -24.94
CA VAL A 27 -11.34 -5.26 -26.15
C VAL A 27 -11.92 -6.21 -27.21
N LYS A 28 -13.17 -5.98 -27.61
CA LYS A 28 -13.77 -6.59 -28.82
C LYS A 28 -14.01 -5.53 -29.90
N SER A 29 -13.32 -5.67 -31.02
CA SER A 29 -13.58 -4.88 -32.24
C SER A 29 -14.67 -5.52 -33.12
N PRO A 30 -15.48 -4.72 -33.85
CA PRO A 30 -16.62 -5.23 -34.63
C PRO A 30 -16.32 -5.57 -36.11
N ILE A 31 -16.89 -6.70 -36.57
CA ILE A 31 -17.55 -7.04 -37.88
C ILE A 31 -17.21 -6.17 -39.14
N VAL A 32 -17.01 -6.67 -40.37
CA VAL A 32 -17.52 -7.81 -41.18
C VAL A 32 -16.45 -8.18 -42.26
N SER A 33 -16.49 -9.20 -43.16
CA SER A 33 -17.45 -10.26 -43.61
C SER A 33 -16.64 -11.49 -44.15
N GLU A 34 -17.12 -12.55 -44.82
CA GLU A 34 -18.41 -12.89 -45.46
C GLU A 34 -18.67 -14.43 -45.59
N ALA A 35 -19.54 -14.83 -46.53
CA ALA A 35 -20.07 -16.18 -46.79
C ALA A 35 -19.05 -17.20 -47.38
N ASN A 36 -19.15 -18.53 -47.13
CA ASN A 36 -20.25 -19.41 -47.57
C ASN A 36 -20.29 -20.77 -46.81
N GLY A 37 -21.42 -21.47 -46.85
CA GLY A 37 -21.65 -22.80 -46.22
C GLY A 37 -21.43 -24.01 -47.17
N PRO A 38 -22.14 -25.17 -47.03
CA PRO A 38 -23.31 -25.40 -46.16
C PRO A 38 -23.38 -26.78 -45.41
N THR A 39 -24.40 -26.90 -44.53
CA THR A 39 -25.16 -28.11 -44.12
C THR A 39 -24.47 -29.45 -43.82
N GLU A 40 -24.79 -30.02 -42.64
CA GLU A 40 -25.70 -31.18 -42.59
C GLU A 40 -26.51 -31.21 -41.27
N THR A 41 -27.51 -32.09 -41.16
CA THR A 41 -28.56 -32.09 -40.12
C THR A 41 -28.66 -33.41 -39.35
N THR A 42 -29.19 -33.36 -38.12
CA THR A 42 -29.92 -34.50 -37.55
C THR A 42 -30.90 -34.03 -36.46
N GLU A 43 -32.15 -34.48 -36.54
CA GLU A 43 -33.18 -34.30 -35.49
C GLU A 43 -33.18 -35.51 -34.55
N TYR A 44 -33.56 -35.32 -33.29
CA TYR A 44 -34.50 -36.20 -32.57
C TYR A 44 -35.11 -35.45 -31.38
N ALA A 45 -36.34 -35.81 -31.00
CA ALA A 45 -37.17 -35.14 -29.99
C ALA A 45 -38.12 -36.20 -29.34
N PRO A 46 -39.14 -35.85 -28.53
CA PRO A 46 -39.40 -34.67 -27.68
C PRO A 46 -39.77 -35.03 -26.21
N GLY A 47 -40.10 -34.03 -25.38
CA GLY A 47 -40.82 -34.17 -24.09
C GLY A 47 -39.99 -33.79 -22.86
N GLU A 48 -40.53 -33.16 -21.81
CA GLU A 48 -41.88 -32.60 -21.58
C GLU A 48 -41.76 -31.23 -20.87
N GLN A 49 -42.82 -30.41 -20.91
CA GLN A 49 -42.97 -29.16 -20.15
C GLN A 49 -44.34 -29.20 -19.43
N PRO A 50 -44.52 -28.52 -18.29
CA PRO A 50 -45.13 -27.19 -18.37
C PRO A 50 -44.63 -26.16 -17.32
N GLU A 51 -44.79 -24.88 -17.66
CA GLU A 51 -45.14 -23.74 -16.75
C GLU A 51 -44.18 -23.40 -15.56
N ASP A 52 -44.09 -22.16 -15.05
CA ASP A 52 -44.85 -20.92 -15.27
C ASP A 52 -43.93 -19.68 -15.12
N ALA A 53 -44.20 -18.60 -15.87
CA ALA A 53 -43.65 -17.24 -15.67
C ALA A 53 -44.26 -16.22 -16.67
N THR A 54 -45.36 -15.56 -16.31
CA THR A 54 -45.98 -14.50 -17.12
C THR A 54 -45.20 -13.19 -17.16
N ALA A 55 -45.32 -12.41 -18.24
CA ALA A 55 -44.74 -11.08 -18.40
C ALA A 55 -45.79 -9.98 -18.66
N LEU A 56 -45.32 -8.72 -18.59
CA LEU A 56 -45.95 -7.45 -19.00
C LEU A 56 -47.12 -6.88 -18.17
N ALA A 57 -46.85 -5.73 -17.56
CA ALA A 57 -47.77 -4.59 -17.48
C ALA A 57 -46.97 -3.27 -17.37
N GLU A 58 -47.14 -2.36 -18.34
CA GLU A 58 -46.84 -0.93 -18.14
C GLU A 58 -48.02 -0.26 -17.37
N PRO A 59 -47.80 0.92 -16.79
CA PRO A 59 -48.43 2.06 -17.45
C PRO A 59 -47.59 3.36 -17.46
N THR A 60 -48.03 4.27 -18.33
CA THR A 60 -47.60 5.66 -18.48
C THR A 60 -47.90 6.53 -17.25
N ASP A 61 -47.09 7.59 -17.05
CA ASP A 61 -47.66 8.95 -17.08
C ASP A 61 -46.61 10.01 -17.49
N GLU A 62 -47.05 11.08 -18.13
CA GLU A 62 -46.20 12.25 -18.46
C GLU A 62 -46.45 13.39 -17.45
N THR A 63 -45.47 14.27 -17.19
CA THR A 63 -45.75 15.52 -16.46
C THR A 63 -44.90 16.69 -16.94
N THR A 64 -45.53 17.62 -17.65
CA THR A 64 -44.92 18.86 -18.14
C THR A 64 -44.85 19.95 -17.07
N VAL A 65 -43.74 20.69 -17.01
CA VAL A 65 -43.67 22.03 -16.38
C VAL A 65 -42.95 23.00 -17.33
N SER A 66 -43.52 24.20 -17.49
CA SER A 66 -43.14 25.15 -18.56
C SER A 66 -42.00 26.11 -18.19
N LEU A 67 -41.19 26.48 -19.18
CA LEU A 67 -40.25 27.60 -19.08
C LEU A 67 -40.97 28.96 -19.29
N PRO A 68 -40.71 30.00 -18.46
CA PRO A 68 -41.29 31.33 -18.67
C PRO A 68 -40.53 32.11 -19.76
N LEU A 69 -41.27 32.60 -20.75
CA LEU A 69 -40.78 33.53 -21.77
C LEU A 69 -40.71 34.96 -21.19
N ILE A 70 -39.55 35.62 -21.27
CA ILE A 70 -39.42 37.05 -20.94
C ILE A 70 -39.09 37.86 -22.21
N VAL A 71 -39.88 38.89 -22.44
CA VAL A 71 -39.81 39.80 -23.59
C VAL A 71 -38.67 40.81 -23.40
N ARG A 72 -37.98 41.16 -24.49
CA ARG A 72 -37.02 42.29 -24.50
C ARG A 72 -37.77 43.60 -24.72
N ASP A 73 -37.43 44.63 -23.97
CA ASP A 73 -37.72 46.00 -24.39
C ASP A 73 -36.65 47.03 -23.95
N SER A 74 -36.45 48.00 -24.84
CA SER A 74 -35.90 49.35 -24.69
C SER A 74 -34.76 49.69 -23.70
N GLU A 75 -33.64 50.04 -24.35
CA GLU A 75 -32.43 50.76 -23.91
C GLU A 75 -32.59 51.91 -22.89
N ALA A 76 -31.64 52.03 -21.96
CA ALA A 76 -31.45 53.16 -21.04
C ALA A 76 -29.95 53.52 -20.89
N ALA A 77 -29.65 54.76 -20.47
CA ALA A 77 -28.32 55.36 -20.54
C ALA A 77 -27.33 54.84 -19.46
N PRO A 78 -26.00 54.89 -19.71
CA PRO A 78 -24.99 54.38 -18.78
C PRO A 78 -24.69 55.33 -17.61
N GLU A 79 -24.79 54.82 -16.38
CA GLU A 79 -24.28 55.49 -15.18
C GLU A 79 -22.79 55.20 -14.95
N GLN A 80 -22.11 56.03 -14.14
CA GLN A 80 -20.67 55.90 -13.88
C GLN A 80 -20.37 54.76 -12.89
N PRO A 81 -19.26 54.01 -13.08
CA PRO A 81 -18.90 52.90 -12.20
C PRO A 81 -18.54 53.40 -10.79
N THR A 82 -19.29 52.95 -9.79
CA THR A 82 -18.95 53.15 -8.37
C THR A 82 -17.80 52.21 -7.99
N THR A 83 -16.74 52.74 -7.37
CA THR A 83 -15.60 51.94 -6.92
C THR A 83 -15.96 51.08 -5.70
N VAL A 84 -16.20 49.79 -5.93
CA VAL A 84 -16.27 48.78 -4.87
C VAL A 84 -14.87 48.65 -4.22
N PRO A 85 -14.75 48.69 -2.88
CA PRO A 85 -13.48 48.39 -2.22
C PRO A 85 -13.05 46.94 -2.50
N ILE A 86 -11.84 46.76 -3.04
CA ILE A 86 -11.24 45.43 -3.17
C ILE A 86 -10.97 44.94 -1.73
N PRO A 87 -11.45 43.75 -1.32
CA PRO A 87 -11.07 43.19 -0.03
C PRO A 87 -9.56 42.97 -0.01
N GLN A 88 -8.87 43.44 1.04
CA GLN A 88 -7.46 43.10 1.21
C GLN A 88 -7.33 41.58 1.31
N PRO A 89 -6.29 40.97 0.69
CA PRO A 89 -5.99 39.58 0.95
C PRO A 89 -5.77 39.42 2.45
N THR A 90 -6.56 38.55 3.08
CA THR A 90 -6.29 38.10 4.45
C THR A 90 -4.89 37.53 4.46
N ILE A 91 -4.06 38.03 5.38
CA ILE A 91 -2.76 37.44 5.67
C ILE A 91 -3.04 35.95 5.97
N PRO A 92 -2.33 34.99 5.34
CA PRO A 92 -2.45 33.59 5.70
C PRO A 92 -2.30 33.42 7.21
N PRO A 93 -2.95 32.43 7.85
CA PRO A 93 -2.58 32.08 9.22
C PRO A 93 -1.07 31.87 9.27
N ALA A 94 -0.43 32.34 10.35
CA ALA A 94 0.98 32.06 10.54
C ALA A 94 1.17 30.53 10.45
N PRO A 95 2.23 30.03 9.78
CA PRO A 95 2.49 28.60 9.73
C PRO A 95 2.47 28.05 11.16
N PRO A 96 1.95 26.82 11.37
CA PRO A 96 1.93 26.22 12.69
C PRO A 96 3.33 26.31 13.28
N THR A 97 3.43 26.87 14.50
CA THR A 97 4.73 26.99 15.15
C THR A 97 5.24 25.57 15.36
N ASP A 98 6.47 25.28 14.86
CA ASP A 98 7.08 23.95 14.99
C ASP A 98 6.81 23.41 16.39
N PRO A 99 6.13 22.24 16.53
CA PRO A 99 5.76 21.73 17.83
C PRO A 99 7.04 21.61 18.66
N ALA A 100 7.04 22.25 19.82
CA ALA A 100 8.21 22.30 20.67
C ALA A 100 8.74 20.88 20.91
N ALA A 101 10.06 20.73 21.10
CA ALA A 101 10.69 19.43 21.23
C ALA A 101 10.25 18.72 22.54
N ILE A 102 9.10 18.03 22.49
CA ILE A 102 8.47 17.38 23.64
C ILE A 102 9.34 16.21 24.08
N LEU A 103 9.87 16.32 25.29
CA LEU A 103 10.62 15.27 25.97
C LEU A 103 10.05 15.16 27.39
N GLU A 104 9.29 14.09 27.64
CA GLU A 104 8.66 13.86 28.94
C GLU A 104 9.24 12.64 29.63
N ASN A 105 9.66 12.82 30.89
CA ASN A 105 10.24 11.77 31.73
C ASN A 105 9.41 11.49 32.99
N PHE A 106 8.24 12.12 33.14
CA PHE A 106 7.21 11.81 34.13
C PHE A 106 7.59 12.00 35.61
N GLU A 107 8.82 12.45 35.89
CA GLU A 107 9.29 12.94 37.20
C GLU A 107 8.56 14.20 37.68
N GLY A 108 7.94 14.93 36.74
CA GLY A 108 7.12 16.10 37.03
C GLY A 108 5.72 15.76 37.58
N ASN A 109 5.05 16.77 38.14
CA ASN A 109 3.63 16.67 38.46
C ASN A 109 2.81 16.46 37.16
N PRO A 110 1.83 15.54 37.10
CA PRO A 110 0.99 15.32 35.93
C PRO A 110 0.32 16.56 35.31
N THR A 111 0.09 17.64 36.06
CA THR A 111 -0.45 18.90 35.52
C THR A 111 0.59 19.77 34.80
N ALA A 112 1.85 19.33 34.75
CA ALA A 112 2.97 20.03 34.12
C ALA A 112 3.72 19.15 33.10
N TRP A 113 3.19 17.96 32.78
CA TRP A 113 3.73 17.13 31.71
C TRP A 113 3.53 17.80 30.33
N GLN A 114 4.48 17.57 29.42
CA GLN A 114 4.49 18.11 28.07
C GLN A 114 3.60 17.33 27.08
N VAL A 115 3.11 16.16 27.50
CA VAL A 115 2.14 15.33 26.75
C VAL A 115 0.73 15.51 27.28
N GLU A 116 -0.24 15.47 26.39
CA GLU A 116 -1.66 15.52 26.75
C GLU A 116 -2.16 14.16 27.26
N ARG A 117 -3.29 14.17 27.98
CA ARG A 117 -3.86 13.00 28.68
C ARG A 117 -5.35 12.87 28.39
N GLU A 118 -5.79 11.71 27.92
CA GLU A 118 -7.19 11.42 27.65
C GLU A 118 -7.63 10.13 28.36
N THR A 119 -8.79 10.18 29.02
CA THR A 119 -9.42 9.01 29.66
C THR A 119 -10.90 8.94 29.31
N THR A 120 -11.46 7.71 29.26
CA THR A 120 -12.88 7.47 28.98
C THR A 120 -13.35 6.21 29.70
N ASP A 121 -14.60 6.21 30.17
CA ASP A 121 -15.36 5.06 30.69
C ASP A 121 -14.60 4.11 31.63
N GLY A 122 -13.91 4.68 32.62
CA GLY A 122 -13.19 3.92 33.66
C GLY A 122 -11.69 3.77 33.44
N GLY A 123 -11.11 4.46 32.44
CA GLY A 123 -9.67 4.62 32.33
C GLY A 123 -9.07 5.52 33.42
N ASN A 124 -7.83 5.22 33.80
CA ASN A 124 -7.03 5.94 34.80
C ASN A 124 -5.59 6.18 34.27
N ILE A 125 -5.03 7.34 34.61
CA ILE A 125 -3.65 7.75 34.26
C ILE A 125 -3.01 8.35 35.51
N GLU A 126 -1.98 7.71 36.03
CA GLU A 126 -1.32 8.09 37.30
C GLU A 126 0.19 7.94 37.23
N THR A 127 0.92 8.82 37.91
CA THR A 127 2.37 8.63 38.15
C THR A 127 2.57 7.42 39.06
N THR A 128 3.56 6.58 38.76
CA THR A 128 3.93 5.45 39.60
C THR A 128 5.44 5.29 39.69
N ASN A 129 5.90 4.76 40.83
CA ASN A 129 7.27 4.30 41.04
C ASN A 129 7.38 2.76 41.07
N ALA A 130 6.30 2.04 40.70
CA ALA A 130 6.28 0.58 40.67
C ALA A 130 7.01 -0.01 39.44
N GLN A 131 7.04 0.75 38.35
CA GLN A 131 7.83 0.50 37.14
C GLN A 131 8.34 1.85 36.65
N ALA A 132 9.63 1.94 36.32
CA ALA A 132 10.25 3.07 35.61
C ALA A 132 11.42 2.52 34.78
N THR A 133 11.77 3.17 33.66
CA THR A 133 12.94 2.81 32.85
C THR A 133 14.13 3.74 33.13
N GLU A 134 13.85 5.00 33.49
CA GLU A 134 14.84 5.99 33.93
C GLU A 134 14.29 6.74 35.16
N GLY A 135 15.16 7.34 35.97
CA GLY A 135 14.74 8.14 37.13
C GLY A 135 14.12 7.32 38.28
N SER A 136 12.86 7.60 38.60
CA SER A 136 12.09 7.07 39.73
C SER A 136 10.59 6.99 39.46
N ASN A 137 10.10 7.57 38.37
CA ASN A 137 8.67 7.64 38.04
C ASN A 137 8.41 7.30 36.57
N ALA A 138 7.29 6.63 36.30
CA ALA A 138 6.68 6.52 34.98
C ALA A 138 5.16 6.71 35.08
N VAL A 139 4.45 6.60 33.96
CA VAL A 139 2.98 6.64 33.93
C VAL A 139 2.43 5.22 33.94
N ARG A 140 1.51 4.92 34.85
CA ARG A 140 0.60 3.77 34.75
C ARG A 140 -0.66 4.20 34.01
N LEU A 141 -1.00 3.46 32.97
CA LEU A 141 -2.25 3.61 32.22
C LEU A 141 -3.07 2.34 32.40
N ALA A 142 -4.28 2.47 32.92
CA ALA A 142 -5.13 1.33 33.25
C ALA A 142 -6.58 1.57 32.82
N VAL A 143 -7.30 0.50 32.54
CA VAL A 143 -8.75 0.48 32.25
C VAL A 143 -9.43 -0.64 33.03
N ALA A 144 -10.77 -0.63 33.08
CA ALA A 144 -11.56 -1.59 33.85
C ALA A 144 -12.62 -2.36 33.05
N ASN A 145 -13.05 -1.87 31.89
CA ASN A 145 -14.21 -2.38 31.13
C ASN A 145 -13.93 -2.35 29.61
N GLU A 146 -14.85 -2.89 28.80
CA GLU A 146 -14.78 -2.73 27.34
C GLU A 146 -14.92 -1.26 26.91
N ARG A 147 -14.28 -0.88 25.79
CA ARG A 147 -14.23 0.48 25.20
C ARG A 147 -13.64 1.59 26.07
N SER A 148 -13.28 1.32 27.32
CA SER A 148 -12.50 2.23 28.17
C SER A 148 -11.21 2.69 27.48
N ARG A 149 -10.78 3.91 27.78
CA ARG A 149 -9.54 4.52 27.25
C ARG A 149 -8.69 5.13 28.35
N ALA A 150 -7.38 4.95 28.27
CA ALA A 150 -6.37 5.72 28.98
C ALA A 150 -5.14 5.90 28.06
N GLN A 151 -4.91 7.11 27.54
CA GLN A 151 -3.80 7.39 26.61
C GLN A 151 -3.03 8.68 26.95
N LEU A 152 -1.75 8.70 26.60
CA LEU A 152 -0.93 9.90 26.42
C LEU A 152 -0.88 10.24 24.93
N PHE A 153 -0.84 11.52 24.58
CA PHE A 153 -0.67 11.94 23.18
C PHE A 153 0.08 13.25 23.01
N THR A 154 0.60 13.46 21.80
CA THR A 154 1.07 14.76 21.30
C THR A 154 0.31 15.12 20.02
N SER A 155 0.16 16.42 19.82
CA SER A 155 -0.50 17.00 18.65
C SER A 155 0.55 17.44 17.62
N PHE A 156 0.31 17.14 16.34
CA PHE A 156 1.08 17.61 15.18
C PHE A 156 0.11 18.05 14.07
N VAL A 157 0.61 18.36 12.86
CA VAL A 157 -0.21 18.58 11.66
C VAL A 157 0.53 18.00 10.45
N ASP A 158 -0.17 17.21 9.64
CA ASP A 158 0.32 16.68 8.35
C ASP A 158 -0.90 16.51 7.40
N ALA A 159 -1.23 17.59 6.67
CA ALA A 159 -2.49 17.70 5.94
C ALA A 159 -2.40 17.16 4.50
N ALA A 160 -3.37 16.33 4.09
CA ALA A 160 -3.45 15.79 2.73
C ALA A 160 -3.30 16.85 1.62
N VAL A 161 -3.86 18.05 1.85
CA VAL A 161 -3.86 19.18 0.91
C VAL A 161 -2.51 19.90 0.79
N GLU A 162 -1.55 19.64 1.68
CA GLU A 162 -0.20 20.20 1.60
C GLU A 162 0.70 19.39 0.64
N HIS A 163 0.42 18.09 0.50
CA HIS A 163 1.12 17.18 -0.43
C HIS A 163 0.72 17.42 -1.89
N GLN A 164 1.69 17.79 -2.72
CA GLN A 164 1.46 18.07 -4.14
C GLN A 164 1.51 16.79 -4.97
N TRP A 165 0.68 16.69 -6.01
CA TRP A 165 0.74 15.55 -6.94
C TRP A 165 2.14 15.40 -7.55
N GLU A 166 2.66 14.17 -7.57
CA GLU A 166 4.03 13.81 -7.94
C GLU A 166 5.12 14.40 -7.01
N GLU A 167 4.76 14.71 -5.77
CA GLU A 167 5.73 14.99 -4.70
C GLU A 167 6.74 13.85 -4.59
N ARG A 168 8.03 14.22 -4.51
CA ARG A 168 9.15 13.32 -4.25
C ARG A 168 10.07 14.03 -3.25
N SER A 169 10.39 13.48 -2.07
CA SER A 169 10.15 12.11 -1.56
C SER A 169 9.07 11.99 -0.46
N GLY A 170 8.29 13.04 -0.20
CA GLY A 170 7.26 13.07 0.84
C GLY A 170 7.73 13.63 2.19
N THR A 171 6.86 13.58 3.20
CA THR A 171 7.15 13.91 4.60
C THR A 171 7.20 12.65 5.46
N TRP A 172 7.85 12.76 6.62
CA TRP A 172 7.84 11.73 7.66
C TRP A 172 7.47 12.34 9.01
N HIS A 173 6.78 11.55 9.84
CA HIS A 173 6.59 11.84 11.26
C HIS A 173 6.86 10.55 12.06
N TRP A 174 7.90 10.55 12.89
CA TRP A 174 8.19 9.47 13.82
C TRP A 174 7.97 9.93 15.26
N GLN A 175 7.15 9.19 16.03
CA GLN A 175 6.96 9.39 17.47
C GLN A 175 7.36 8.13 18.23
N GLN A 176 8.10 8.29 19.33
CA GLN A 176 8.72 7.21 20.11
C GLN A 176 8.47 7.38 21.61
N THR A 177 8.35 6.27 22.34
CA THR A 177 8.32 6.23 23.81
C THR A 177 8.80 4.86 24.33
N SER A 178 9.28 4.80 25.56
CA SER A 178 9.46 3.52 26.27
C SER A 178 8.12 2.99 26.77
N MET A 179 7.84 1.70 26.58
CA MET A 179 6.59 1.05 27.03
C MET A 179 6.89 -0.25 27.78
N TYR A 180 6.13 -0.55 28.83
CA TYR A 180 6.17 -1.82 29.56
C TYR A 180 4.76 -2.40 29.62
N ILE A 181 4.59 -3.63 29.15
CA ILE A 181 3.30 -4.34 29.19
C ILE A 181 3.47 -5.63 30.00
N PRO A 182 2.76 -5.78 31.14
CA PRO A 182 2.74 -7.03 31.90
C PRO A 182 2.18 -8.20 31.09
N SER A 183 2.78 -9.38 31.23
CA SER A 183 2.21 -10.63 30.68
C SER A 183 0.86 -10.97 31.31
N SER A 184 0.60 -10.51 32.55
CA SER A 184 -0.71 -10.59 33.20
C SER A 184 -1.82 -9.81 32.49
N THR A 185 -1.50 -8.71 31.81
CA THR A 185 -2.43 -7.95 30.95
C THR A 185 -2.70 -8.72 29.67
N ILE A 186 -1.65 -9.18 28.99
CA ILE A 186 -1.77 -9.98 27.76
C ILE A 186 -2.52 -11.30 27.98
N ALA A 187 -2.40 -11.90 29.16
CA ALA A 187 -3.13 -13.12 29.54
C ALA A 187 -4.65 -12.93 29.74
N GLN A 188 -5.16 -11.69 29.75
CA GLN A 188 -6.61 -11.43 29.71
C GLN A 188 -7.17 -11.43 28.28
N LEU A 189 -6.36 -11.01 27.30
CA LEU A 189 -6.72 -11.02 25.88
C LEU A 189 -6.83 -12.48 25.40
N LYS A 190 -8.03 -12.87 24.98
CA LYS A 190 -8.41 -14.24 24.60
C LYS A 190 -9.35 -14.21 23.40
N GLY A 191 -9.16 -15.11 22.44
CA GLY A 191 -9.95 -15.15 21.22
C GLY A 191 -9.87 -13.83 20.45
N GLU A 192 -11.03 -13.22 20.20
CA GLU A 192 -11.14 -11.98 19.42
C GLU A 192 -10.88 -10.68 20.22
N ASN A 193 -10.58 -10.78 21.52
CA ASN A 193 -10.24 -9.61 22.34
C ASN A 193 -8.89 -9.00 21.91
N TYR A 194 -8.85 -7.67 21.82
CA TYR A 194 -7.65 -6.88 21.51
C TYR A 194 -7.49 -5.66 22.43
N MET A 195 -6.29 -5.10 22.41
CA MET A 195 -5.96 -3.81 23.00
C MET A 195 -5.19 -2.98 21.97
N THR A 196 -5.65 -1.77 21.67
CA THR A 196 -4.94 -0.82 20.80
C THR A 196 -3.89 -0.09 21.64
N LEU A 197 -2.61 -0.25 21.28
CA LEU A 197 -1.44 0.20 22.04
C LEU A 197 -0.97 1.61 21.68
N ALA A 198 -1.02 1.93 20.40
CA ALA A 198 -0.56 3.20 19.87
C ALA A 198 -1.20 3.47 18.49
N SER A 199 -1.46 4.74 18.18
CA SER A 199 -2.13 5.14 16.93
C SER A 199 -1.64 6.48 16.42
N LEU A 200 -1.79 6.67 15.12
CA LEU A 200 -1.70 7.95 14.42
C LEU A 200 -3.09 8.28 13.89
N TYR A 201 -3.65 9.41 14.33
CA TYR A 201 -5.03 9.80 14.04
C TYR A 201 -5.11 11.00 13.08
N PRO A 202 -6.18 11.08 12.28
CA PRO A 202 -6.63 12.32 11.66
C PRO A 202 -7.68 13.06 12.53
N SER A 203 -7.59 14.39 12.52
CA SER A 203 -8.57 15.31 13.12
C SER A 203 -9.89 15.40 12.33
N SER A 204 -9.77 15.24 11.01
CA SER A 204 -10.84 15.43 10.02
C SER A 204 -10.52 14.63 8.75
N GLY A 205 -11.50 14.46 7.86
CA GLY A 205 -11.33 13.81 6.55
C GLY A 205 -11.54 12.29 6.55
N GLY A 206 -12.44 11.77 7.40
CA GLY A 206 -12.82 10.36 7.41
C GLY A 206 -12.16 9.53 8.52
N PRO A 207 -12.31 8.18 8.48
CA PRO A 207 -11.92 7.30 9.58
C PRO A 207 -10.42 6.91 9.59
N PHE A 208 -9.63 7.39 8.64
CA PHE A 208 -8.43 6.75 8.07
C PHE A 208 -7.18 6.62 8.96
N GLY A 209 -7.30 6.67 10.28
CA GLY A 209 -6.17 6.53 11.21
C GLY A 209 -5.55 5.13 11.27
N TRP A 210 -4.25 5.07 11.57
CA TRP A 210 -3.50 3.83 11.74
C TRP A 210 -3.32 3.46 13.20
N SER A 211 -3.32 2.16 13.51
CA SER A 211 -3.28 1.65 14.88
C SER A 211 -2.47 0.37 15.02
N LEU A 212 -1.57 0.34 16.00
CA LEU A 212 -0.90 -0.86 16.48
C LEU A 212 -1.78 -1.53 17.55
N ARG A 213 -2.19 -2.77 17.30
CA ARG A 213 -2.98 -3.61 18.20
C ARG A 213 -2.19 -4.81 18.70
N VAL A 214 -2.54 -5.27 19.89
CA VAL A 214 -2.10 -6.56 20.46
C VAL A 214 -3.30 -7.44 20.78
N ARG A 215 -3.17 -8.74 20.52
CA ARG A 215 -4.17 -9.80 20.78
C ARG A 215 -3.64 -10.86 21.76
N GLU A 216 -4.37 -11.96 21.92
CA GLU A 216 -3.95 -13.13 22.72
C GLU A 216 -2.48 -13.52 22.47
N LYS A 217 -1.79 -13.97 23.52
CA LYS A 217 -0.34 -14.32 23.53
C LYS A 217 0.61 -13.18 23.14
N GLY A 218 0.12 -11.96 22.94
CA GLY A 218 0.94 -10.80 22.55
C GLY A 218 1.11 -10.67 21.04
N GLN A 219 0.31 -11.37 20.23
CA GLN A 219 0.38 -11.27 18.77
C GLN A 219 0.10 -9.84 18.31
N LEU A 220 0.94 -9.31 17.41
CA LEU A 220 0.89 -7.94 16.92
C LEU A 220 0.08 -7.83 15.62
N TYR A 221 -0.71 -6.77 15.52
CA TYR A 221 -1.59 -6.48 14.41
C TYR A 221 -1.54 -5.00 14.04
N VAL A 222 -1.60 -4.68 12.74
CA VAL A 222 -1.92 -3.33 12.27
C VAL A 222 -3.40 -3.28 11.91
N TYR A 223 -4.09 -2.28 12.42
CA TYR A 223 -5.41 -1.88 11.97
C TYR A 223 -5.29 -0.54 11.21
N GLY A 224 -5.95 -0.45 10.07
CA GLY A 224 -5.92 0.69 9.16
C GLY A 224 -7.00 0.59 8.10
N TYR A 225 -6.83 1.32 6.99
CA TYR A 225 -7.86 1.45 5.97
C TYR A 225 -7.33 1.20 4.55
N THR A 226 -8.16 0.57 3.73
CA THR A 226 -7.84 0.20 2.35
C THR A 226 -7.89 1.40 1.40
N ALA A 227 -7.48 1.18 0.14
CA ALA A 227 -7.56 2.20 -0.92
C ALA A 227 -9.00 2.65 -1.25
N ASP A 228 -10.03 1.84 -0.95
CA ASP A 228 -11.45 2.20 -1.01
C ASP A 228 -12.03 2.72 0.33
N GLY A 229 -11.24 2.71 1.41
CA GLY A 229 -11.61 3.23 2.72
C GLY A 229 -12.33 2.26 3.66
N ALA A 230 -12.36 0.97 3.32
CA ALA A 230 -12.84 -0.06 4.24
C ALA A 230 -11.82 -0.28 5.37
N PRO A 231 -12.28 -0.49 6.63
CA PRO A 231 -11.40 -0.87 7.73
C PRO A 231 -10.88 -2.30 7.54
N ALA A 232 -9.58 -2.50 7.77
CA ALA A 232 -8.94 -3.80 7.68
C ALA A 232 -7.90 -3.99 8.80
N GLU A 233 -7.70 -5.25 9.21
CA GLU A 233 -6.70 -5.62 10.21
C GLU A 233 -5.81 -6.74 9.67
N PHE A 234 -4.50 -6.62 9.90
CA PHE A 234 -3.47 -7.52 9.42
C PHE A 234 -2.56 -7.97 10.55
N SER A 235 -2.23 -9.27 10.62
CA SER A 235 -1.26 -9.79 11.59
C SER A 235 0.16 -9.51 11.10
N THR A 236 0.97 -8.82 11.90
CA THR A 236 2.33 -8.43 11.49
C THR A 236 3.34 -9.57 11.60
N TYR A 237 2.87 -10.78 11.96
CA TYR A 237 3.69 -11.94 12.31
C TYR A 237 4.76 -11.62 13.39
N GLY A 238 4.47 -10.63 14.23
CA GLY A 238 5.28 -10.23 15.37
C GLY A 238 4.62 -10.60 16.71
N VAL A 239 5.43 -10.65 17.77
CA VAL A 239 4.97 -10.84 19.15
C VAL A 239 5.56 -9.75 20.03
N LEU A 240 4.69 -9.10 20.80
CA LEU A 240 5.03 -8.10 21.80
C LEU A 240 5.89 -8.71 22.92
N PRO A 241 7.10 -8.20 23.19
CA PRO A 241 7.86 -8.55 24.38
C PRO A 241 7.13 -8.08 25.64
N GLN A 242 7.06 -8.94 26.65
CA GLN A 242 6.32 -8.71 27.89
C GLN A 242 7.25 -8.66 29.10
N ASP A 243 6.75 -8.12 30.22
CA ASP A 243 7.42 -8.02 31.53
C ASP A 243 8.78 -7.28 31.53
N ARG A 244 9.04 -6.48 30.49
CA ARG A 244 10.19 -5.58 30.37
C ARG A 244 9.81 -4.30 29.62
N TRP A 245 10.67 -3.29 29.75
CA TRP A 245 10.61 -2.12 28.86
C TRP A 245 11.02 -2.50 27.43
N VAL A 246 10.32 -1.89 26.48
CA VAL A 246 10.61 -1.88 25.04
C VAL A 246 10.60 -0.44 24.53
N GLU A 247 11.45 -0.10 23.56
CA GLU A 247 11.29 1.13 22.78
C GLU A 247 10.24 0.90 21.70
N VAL A 248 9.10 1.61 21.76
CA VAL A 248 8.08 1.58 20.70
C VAL A 248 8.16 2.88 19.91
N GLN A 249 8.26 2.78 18.59
CA GLN A 249 8.27 3.92 17.69
C GLN A 249 7.26 3.71 16.57
N LEU A 250 6.37 4.68 16.36
CA LEU A 250 5.47 4.74 15.21
C LEU A 250 6.06 5.66 14.14
N GLY A 251 5.76 5.36 12.87
CA GLY A 251 6.09 6.18 11.71
C GLY A 251 4.87 6.42 10.82
N LEU A 252 4.66 7.67 10.44
CA LEU A 252 3.88 8.07 9.27
C LEU A 252 4.87 8.45 8.15
N HIS A 253 4.60 8.00 6.93
CA HIS A 253 5.16 8.58 5.71
C HIS A 253 3.98 9.04 4.84
N SER A 254 4.08 10.26 4.31
CA SER A 254 2.99 10.94 3.60
C SER A 254 3.51 11.55 2.31
N GLN A 255 2.76 11.35 1.22
CA GLN A 255 3.17 11.74 -0.13
C GLN A 255 1.92 11.87 -1.02
N ASN A 256 2.02 12.53 -2.17
CA ASN A 256 0.94 12.55 -3.16
C ASN A 256 1.45 12.25 -4.58
N GLY A 257 0.74 11.40 -5.29
CA GLY A 257 1.04 10.86 -6.62
C GLY A 257 -0.02 9.81 -6.97
N PRO A 258 0.11 9.03 -8.06
CA PRO A 258 -0.80 7.89 -8.32
C PRO A 258 -0.85 6.89 -7.15
N GLY A 259 0.26 6.85 -6.42
CA GLY A 259 0.80 5.86 -5.49
C GLY A 259 0.17 5.52 -4.16
N VAL A 260 1.08 4.94 -3.35
CA VAL A 260 1.29 5.30 -1.95
C VAL A 260 0.93 6.76 -1.70
N LYS A 261 0.13 6.98 -0.66
CA LYS A 261 -0.28 8.33 -0.24
C LYS A 261 -0.15 8.52 1.27
N ARG A 262 -0.63 7.56 2.05
CA ARG A 262 -0.22 7.34 3.45
C ARG A 262 0.49 6.01 3.59
N ALA A 263 1.47 5.94 4.47
CA ALA A 263 2.10 4.70 4.90
C ALA A 263 2.37 4.71 6.40
N PHE A 264 2.07 3.60 7.05
CA PHE A 264 2.31 3.39 8.48
C PHE A 264 3.44 2.40 8.71
N ALA A 265 4.28 2.65 9.70
CA ALA A 265 5.27 1.70 10.19
C ALA A 265 5.34 1.73 11.71
N PHE A 266 5.91 0.68 12.29
CA PHE A 266 6.33 0.69 13.68
C PHE A 266 7.60 -0.15 13.91
N LEU A 267 8.29 0.19 14.99
CA LEU A 267 9.44 -0.54 15.51
C LEU A 267 9.20 -0.92 16.98
N ILE A 268 9.74 -2.08 17.38
CA ILE A 268 9.87 -2.48 18.78
C ILE A 268 11.32 -2.89 19.01
N ASP A 269 12.04 -2.17 19.89
CA ASP A 269 13.49 -2.27 20.09
C ASP A 269 14.31 -2.20 18.78
N GLY A 270 13.80 -1.46 17.80
CA GLY A 270 14.39 -1.34 16.47
C GLY A 270 14.15 -2.52 15.52
N GLN A 271 13.43 -3.57 15.93
CA GLN A 271 12.84 -4.52 14.98
C GLN A 271 11.70 -3.82 14.24
N PHE A 272 11.94 -3.51 12.96
CA PHE A 272 11.00 -2.82 12.08
C PHE A 272 9.97 -3.79 11.50
N TYR A 273 8.69 -3.52 11.70
CA TYR A 273 7.59 -4.41 11.32
C TYR A 273 6.90 -4.04 10.00
N GLY A 274 7.61 -3.36 9.10
CA GLY A 274 7.12 -3.08 7.75
C GLY A 274 6.55 -1.69 7.54
N TRP A 275 6.45 -1.29 6.27
CA TRP A 275 5.54 -0.22 5.83
C TRP A 275 4.22 -0.85 5.39
N TYR A 276 3.11 -0.29 5.86
CA TYR A 276 1.74 -0.63 5.49
C TYR A 276 1.18 0.54 4.69
N ARG A 277 1.06 0.37 3.37
CA ARG A 277 0.72 1.50 2.47
C ARG A 277 -0.76 1.56 2.13
N GLN A 278 -1.25 2.78 1.94
CA GLN A 278 -2.62 3.12 1.55
C GLN A 278 -2.60 3.82 0.19
N GLY A 279 -3.45 3.35 -0.72
CA GLY A 279 -3.56 3.86 -2.10
C GLY A 279 -4.37 5.14 -2.27
N HIS A 280 -4.78 5.82 -1.19
CA HIS A 280 -5.48 7.11 -1.27
C HIS A 280 -4.94 8.15 -0.27
N LEU A 281 -5.10 9.41 -0.68
CA LEU A 281 -5.03 10.65 0.07
C LEU A 281 -6.38 11.34 -0.24
N GLN A 282 -7.06 11.88 0.75
CA GLN A 282 -8.35 12.56 0.56
C GLN A 282 -8.22 13.99 1.07
N ASP A 283 -9.04 14.40 2.03
CA ASP A 283 -8.94 15.67 2.75
C ASP A 283 -8.48 15.47 4.21
N GLU A 284 -7.88 14.32 4.55
CA GLU A 284 -7.52 14.00 5.92
C GLU A 284 -6.30 14.76 6.44
N VAL A 285 -6.41 15.22 7.69
CA VAL A 285 -5.37 15.98 8.37
C VAL A 285 -4.93 15.19 9.60
N TYR A 286 -3.79 14.51 9.47
CA TYR A 286 -3.15 13.82 10.58
C TYR A 286 -2.74 14.82 11.65
N ASP A 287 -3.23 14.61 12.88
CA ASP A 287 -3.19 15.61 13.95
C ASP A 287 -2.57 15.11 15.25
N ARG A 288 -2.47 13.79 15.45
CA ARG A 288 -2.19 13.24 16.78
C ARG A 288 -1.48 11.89 16.76
N ALA A 289 -0.40 11.79 17.53
CA ALA A 289 0.29 10.55 17.84
C ALA A 289 0.01 10.18 19.31
N ALA A 290 -0.51 8.97 19.56
CA ALA A 290 -0.96 8.55 20.89
C ALA A 290 -0.47 7.15 21.26
N PHE A 291 -0.20 6.93 22.56
CA PHE A 291 0.26 5.66 23.13
C PHE A 291 -0.46 5.42 24.47
N GLY A 292 -0.81 4.16 24.76
CA GLY A 292 -1.57 3.80 25.95
C GLY A 292 -2.53 2.63 25.72
N ILE A 293 -3.64 2.63 26.45
CA ILE A 293 -4.80 1.79 26.18
C ILE A 293 -5.81 2.65 25.44
N LEU A 294 -5.68 2.68 24.10
CA LEU A 294 -6.43 3.59 23.23
C LEU A 294 -7.87 3.14 23.01
N GLU A 295 -8.07 1.82 23.06
CA GLU A 295 -9.31 1.09 22.81
C GLU A 295 -9.09 -0.35 23.30
N THR A 296 -10.13 -1.00 23.83
CA THR A 296 -10.11 -2.46 24.06
C THR A 296 -11.50 -3.08 23.90
N THR A 297 -11.54 -4.33 23.44
CA THR A 297 -12.73 -5.19 23.44
C THR A 297 -12.81 -6.12 24.65
N HIS A 298 -11.83 -6.11 25.54
CA HIS A 298 -11.86 -6.88 26.77
C HIS A 298 -12.66 -6.17 27.86
N ASP A 299 -13.75 -6.80 28.32
CA ASP A 299 -14.47 -6.34 29.51
C ASP A 299 -13.78 -6.83 30.80
N GLY A 300 -12.80 -6.05 31.25
CA GLY A 300 -12.04 -6.33 32.47
C GLY A 300 -10.78 -5.47 32.63
N PRO A 301 -10.04 -5.67 33.74
CA PRO A 301 -8.89 -4.84 34.07
C PRO A 301 -7.68 -5.13 33.17
N LEU A 302 -7.20 -4.09 32.47
CA LEU A 302 -5.94 -4.09 31.73
C LEU A 302 -5.06 -2.93 32.21
N GLU A 303 -3.74 -3.13 32.22
CA GLU A 303 -2.78 -2.07 32.52
C GLU A 303 -1.51 -2.17 31.66
N LEU A 304 -0.88 -1.02 31.42
CA LEU A 304 0.48 -0.90 30.92
C LEU A 304 1.15 0.34 31.50
N PHE A 305 2.46 0.48 31.25
CA PHE A 305 3.24 1.62 31.71
C PHE A 305 3.94 2.29 30.52
N ILE A 306 4.04 3.62 30.56
CA ILE A 306 4.77 4.44 29.59
C ILE A 306 5.77 5.31 30.33
N ASP A 307 6.98 5.37 29.80
CA ASP A 307 8.06 6.23 30.26
C ASP A 307 8.72 6.87 29.02
N GLN A 308 9.51 7.92 29.25
CA GLN A 308 10.42 8.50 28.27
C GLN A 308 9.79 8.82 26.90
N TRP A 309 8.79 9.69 26.88
CA TRP A 309 8.25 10.20 25.62
C TRP A 309 9.34 11.01 24.91
N ARG A 310 9.73 10.59 23.71
CA ARG A 310 10.84 11.20 22.95
C ARG A 310 10.34 12.32 22.03
N VAL A 311 11.26 13.18 21.64
CA VAL A 311 11.02 14.23 20.64
C VAL A 311 10.68 13.58 19.29
N ALA A 312 9.57 13.99 18.67
CA ALA A 312 9.20 13.53 17.34
C ALA A 312 10.21 13.98 16.27
N THR A 313 10.41 13.19 15.22
CA THR A 313 11.39 13.50 14.15
C THR A 313 10.83 13.29 12.75
N SER A 314 11.32 14.08 11.80
CA SER A 314 10.85 14.12 10.40
C SER A 314 11.90 13.62 9.39
N GLN A 315 12.86 12.82 9.84
CA GLN A 315 13.83 12.18 8.95
C GLN A 315 13.21 10.97 8.25
N SER A 316 13.75 10.57 7.08
CA SER A 316 13.32 9.35 6.37
C SER A 316 13.64 8.03 7.08
N THR A 317 14.32 8.10 8.23
CA THR A 317 14.64 6.94 9.07
C THR A 317 14.29 7.25 10.52
N PRO A 318 13.88 6.24 11.31
CA PRO A 318 13.48 6.42 12.71
C PRO A 318 14.65 6.90 13.57
N SER A 319 14.33 7.66 14.62
CA SER A 319 15.29 8.23 15.57
C SER A 319 15.76 7.28 16.66
N GLY A 320 15.00 6.21 16.92
CA GLY A 320 15.34 5.19 17.91
C GLY A 320 16.36 4.18 17.38
N PRO A 321 16.51 3.02 18.06
CA PRO A 321 17.22 1.89 17.49
C PRO A 321 16.63 1.50 16.12
N ASP A 322 17.49 1.21 15.15
CA ASP A 322 17.09 0.77 13.81
C ASP A 322 17.91 -0.49 13.47
N LEU A 323 17.29 -1.67 13.58
CA LEU A 323 17.93 -2.98 13.36
C LEU A 323 17.69 -3.53 11.94
N ARG A 324 17.26 -2.67 11.02
CA ARG A 324 17.15 -3.00 9.60
C ARG A 324 18.53 -3.22 9.00
N SER A 325 18.63 -4.19 8.08
CA SER A 325 19.92 -4.49 7.43
C SER A 325 20.33 -3.34 6.52
N VAL A 326 21.62 -3.00 6.54
CA VAL A 326 22.28 -2.13 5.55
C VAL A 326 23.32 -2.92 4.73
N ALA A 327 23.21 -4.26 4.73
CA ALA A 327 24.08 -5.12 3.95
C ALA A 327 23.77 -5.04 2.45
N GLU A 328 24.80 -5.22 1.64
CA GLU A 328 24.74 -5.20 0.17
C GLU A 328 23.99 -6.38 -0.43
N LEU A 329 23.79 -7.45 0.35
CA LEU A 329 22.86 -8.54 0.09
C LEU A 329 21.84 -8.57 1.22
N GLN A 330 20.56 -8.61 0.86
CA GLN A 330 19.46 -8.78 1.79
C GLN A 330 18.61 -9.99 1.35
N GLU A 331 18.22 -10.81 2.33
CA GLU A 331 17.47 -12.05 2.10
C GLU A 331 16.28 -12.14 3.07
N ARG A 332 15.20 -12.74 2.58
CA ARG A 332 14.06 -13.16 3.37
C ARG A 332 13.62 -14.56 2.96
N ASP A 333 13.75 -15.51 3.89
CA ASP A 333 12.99 -16.75 3.85
C ASP A 333 11.63 -16.49 4.52
N PHE A 334 10.55 -16.52 3.74
CA PHE A 334 9.20 -16.24 4.25
C PHE A 334 8.65 -17.40 5.11
N ARG A 335 9.27 -18.58 5.04
CA ARG A 335 8.91 -19.77 5.82
C ARG A 335 9.37 -19.69 7.28
N ASP A 336 10.23 -18.73 7.62
CA ASP A 336 10.56 -18.39 9.00
C ASP A 336 9.37 -17.78 9.77
N MET A 337 8.26 -17.46 9.07
CA MET A 337 7.02 -16.89 9.64
C MET A 337 7.24 -15.61 10.44
N ASN A 338 8.25 -14.82 10.08
CA ASN A 338 8.60 -13.54 10.70
C ASN A 338 8.30 -12.37 9.74
N GLY A 339 7.38 -11.48 10.13
CA GLY A 339 6.96 -10.33 9.34
C GLY A 339 7.85 -9.08 9.47
N ALA A 340 8.82 -9.07 10.39
CA ALA A 340 9.78 -7.98 10.48
C ALA A 340 10.55 -7.82 9.16
N GLN A 341 10.80 -6.57 8.73
CA GLN A 341 11.41 -6.19 7.45
C GLN A 341 10.55 -6.36 6.19
N ILE A 342 9.36 -6.96 6.25
CA ILE A 342 8.47 -7.06 5.08
C ILE A 342 7.69 -5.76 4.92
N GLN A 343 7.81 -5.10 3.78
CA GLN A 343 6.93 -4.00 3.38
C GLN A 343 5.74 -4.55 2.59
N PHE A 344 4.55 -3.95 2.77
CA PHE A 344 3.33 -4.30 2.05
C PHE A 344 2.73 -3.07 1.38
N ASP A 345 2.70 -3.09 0.05
CA ASP A 345 2.32 -1.95 -0.76
C ASP A 345 0.81 -1.99 -1.13
N TRP A 346 0.27 -0.84 -1.56
CA TRP A 346 -1.04 -0.73 -2.22
C TRP A 346 -2.25 -1.35 -1.49
N SER A 347 -2.30 -1.21 -0.16
CA SER A 347 -3.32 -1.83 0.69
C SER A 347 -3.40 -3.36 0.60
N THR A 348 -2.44 -4.04 -0.04
CA THR A 348 -2.46 -5.51 -0.21
C THR A 348 -2.23 -6.26 1.10
N TRP A 349 -1.78 -5.59 2.16
CA TRP A 349 -1.82 -6.11 3.54
C TRP A 349 -3.26 -6.42 4.02
N ALA A 350 -4.28 -5.79 3.44
CA ALA A 350 -5.69 -6.11 3.71
C ALA A 350 -6.16 -7.39 3.00
N ASN A 351 -5.47 -7.84 1.95
CA ASN A 351 -5.78 -9.06 1.19
C ASN A 351 -5.38 -10.36 1.93
N GLN A 352 -5.31 -10.31 3.26
CA GLN A 352 -4.86 -11.38 4.15
C GLN A 352 -3.56 -12.08 3.67
N PRO A 353 -2.42 -11.39 3.55
CA PRO A 353 -1.15 -12.05 3.34
C PRO A 353 -0.86 -13.07 4.45
N ARG A 354 -0.43 -14.26 4.05
CA ARG A 354 -0.16 -15.43 4.88
C ARG A 354 1.32 -15.77 4.81
N LEU A 355 1.96 -15.96 5.95
CA LEU A 355 3.25 -16.65 6.05
C LEU A 355 3.02 -18.10 6.47
N ASP A 356 3.62 -19.04 5.74
CA ASP A 356 3.51 -20.48 5.99
C ASP A 356 4.88 -21.17 5.91
N ALA A 357 5.13 -22.11 6.82
CA ALA A 357 6.44 -22.77 6.97
C ALA A 357 6.85 -23.70 5.81
N ARG A 358 5.94 -24.00 4.87
CA ARG A 358 6.22 -24.74 3.63
C ARG A 358 6.24 -23.80 2.42
N PHE A 359 5.19 -23.00 2.27
CA PHE A 359 4.92 -22.22 1.06
C PHE A 359 5.50 -20.80 1.08
N GLY A 360 5.82 -20.25 2.25
CA GLY A 360 6.28 -18.87 2.40
C GLY A 360 5.13 -17.86 2.36
N LEU A 361 5.30 -16.78 1.60
CA LEU A 361 4.40 -15.64 1.53
C LEU A 361 3.40 -15.75 0.36
N TYR A 362 2.10 -15.68 0.65
CA TYR A 362 1.01 -15.69 -0.35
C TYR A 362 -0.23 -14.93 0.13
N SER A 363 -1.21 -14.74 -0.76
CA SER A 363 -2.61 -14.45 -0.37
C SER A 363 -3.49 -15.62 -0.82
N SER A 364 -4.54 -15.91 -0.05
CA SER A 364 -5.54 -16.92 -0.42
C SER A 364 -6.60 -16.41 -1.41
N SER A 365 -6.61 -15.11 -1.77
CA SER A 365 -7.79 -14.48 -2.38
C SER A 365 -7.55 -13.32 -3.36
N SER A 366 -6.39 -12.66 -3.38
CA SER A 366 -6.17 -11.47 -4.24
C SER A 366 -4.69 -11.15 -4.44
N ARG A 367 -4.37 -10.15 -5.27
CA ARG A 367 -3.03 -9.60 -5.50
C ARG A 367 -2.30 -9.29 -4.19
N LEU A 368 -1.03 -9.64 -4.13
CA LEU A 368 -0.10 -9.24 -3.08
C LEU A 368 1.06 -8.45 -3.70
N GLN A 369 1.37 -7.27 -3.14
CA GLN A 369 2.61 -6.56 -3.41
C GLN A 369 3.40 -6.43 -2.11
N ALA A 370 4.63 -6.93 -2.13
CA ALA A 370 5.49 -6.88 -0.96
C ALA A 370 6.95 -6.61 -1.35
N GLY A 371 7.77 -6.26 -0.38
CA GLY A 371 9.21 -6.08 -0.58
C GLY A 371 9.98 -6.20 0.72
N LEU A 372 11.29 -6.04 0.62
CA LEU A 372 12.08 -5.64 1.78
C LEU A 372 11.90 -4.14 2.03
N ASN A 373 12.22 -3.67 3.24
CA ASN A 373 12.14 -2.25 3.54
C ASN A 373 13.07 -1.42 2.65
N ILE A 374 12.48 -0.57 1.81
CA ILE A 374 13.21 0.19 0.78
C ILE A 374 14.18 1.24 1.36
N ASP A 375 13.85 1.87 2.49
CA ASP A 375 14.63 2.96 3.09
C ASP A 375 16.02 2.52 3.61
N ARG A 376 16.31 1.22 3.61
CA ARG A 376 17.60 0.62 4.00
C ARG A 376 18.14 -0.39 2.97
N MET A 377 17.57 -0.46 1.76
CA MET A 377 18.17 -1.20 0.66
C MET A 377 19.53 -0.59 0.25
N PRO A 378 20.47 -1.38 -0.31
CA PRO A 378 21.68 -0.83 -0.94
C PRO A 378 21.34 -0.01 -2.20
N GLU A 379 22.32 0.71 -2.76
CA GLU A 379 22.11 1.48 -4.00
C GLU A 379 21.96 0.55 -5.22
N LEU A 380 20.73 0.22 -5.59
CA LEU A 380 20.41 -0.72 -6.66
C LEU A 380 20.41 -0.11 -8.08
N ARG A 381 21.30 0.86 -8.38
CA ARG A 381 21.48 1.31 -9.77
C ARG A 381 21.93 0.17 -10.68
N SER A 382 22.79 -0.70 -10.15
CA SER A 382 23.12 -2.01 -10.71
C SER A 382 23.05 -3.04 -9.60
N GLY A 383 22.47 -4.20 -9.87
CA GLY A 383 22.21 -5.20 -8.84
C GLY A 383 21.53 -6.44 -9.39
N TRP A 384 20.96 -7.21 -8.49
CA TRP A 384 20.21 -8.42 -8.80
C TRP A 384 19.13 -8.70 -7.77
N ALA A 385 18.17 -9.53 -8.16
CA ALA A 385 17.15 -10.07 -7.29
C ALA A 385 16.83 -11.52 -7.68
N GLU A 386 16.30 -12.29 -6.73
CA GLU A 386 15.97 -13.70 -6.88
C GLU A 386 14.73 -14.06 -6.06
N ILE A 387 13.80 -14.83 -6.62
CA ILE A 387 12.64 -15.39 -5.92
C ILE A 387 12.54 -16.91 -6.14
N GLU A 388 12.20 -17.64 -5.08
CA GLU A 388 11.89 -19.08 -5.08
C GLU A 388 10.36 -19.27 -4.97
N ILE A 389 9.74 -20.00 -5.90
CA ILE A 389 8.27 -20.09 -6.06
C ILE A 389 7.71 -21.39 -5.42
N ASP A 390 6.47 -21.39 -4.91
CA ASP A 390 5.70 -22.59 -4.52
C ASP A 390 4.22 -22.47 -4.94
N TRP A 391 3.45 -23.55 -4.77
CA TRP A 391 2.03 -23.65 -5.08
C TRP A 391 1.20 -23.88 -3.79
N PRO A 392 0.78 -22.83 -3.06
CA PRO A 392 0.03 -22.96 -1.80
C PRO A 392 -1.33 -23.65 -1.93
N GLN A 393 -1.88 -23.78 -3.14
CA GLN A 393 -3.18 -24.42 -3.40
C GLN A 393 -3.09 -25.66 -4.32
N GLY A 394 -1.87 -26.16 -4.59
CA GLY A 394 -1.63 -27.20 -5.59
C GLY A 394 -1.59 -26.66 -7.02
N THR A 395 -1.56 -27.55 -8.02
CA THR A 395 -1.40 -27.20 -9.45
C THR A 395 -2.33 -26.05 -9.88
N PRO A 396 -1.78 -24.91 -10.32
CA PRO A 396 -2.54 -23.75 -10.79
C PRO A 396 -3.48 -24.07 -11.95
N SER A 397 -4.61 -23.38 -12.02
CA SER A 397 -5.49 -23.42 -13.20
C SER A 397 -4.87 -22.67 -14.39
N THR A 398 -5.36 -22.95 -15.60
CA THR A 398 -5.11 -22.11 -16.79
C THR A 398 -5.93 -20.82 -16.81
N ASP A 399 -6.90 -20.68 -15.91
CA ASP A 399 -7.88 -19.58 -15.92
C ASP A 399 -7.35 -18.34 -15.17
N VAL A 400 -6.08 -18.01 -15.38
CA VAL A 400 -5.37 -16.85 -14.79
C VAL A 400 -4.97 -15.88 -15.90
N THR A 401 -5.13 -14.57 -15.67
CA THR A 401 -5.00 -13.55 -16.71
C THR A 401 -3.98 -12.48 -16.33
N GLY A 402 -3.13 -12.08 -17.28
CA GLY A 402 -2.03 -11.13 -17.06
C GLY A 402 -0.79 -11.82 -16.51
N ALA A 403 0.02 -11.10 -15.72
CA ALA A 403 0.98 -11.73 -14.83
C ALA A 403 0.22 -12.40 -13.66
N PHE A 404 0.71 -13.53 -13.17
CA PHE A 404 -0.05 -14.34 -12.21
C PHE A 404 0.80 -15.01 -11.12
N ALA A 405 2.02 -15.47 -11.42
CA ALA A 405 2.89 -16.10 -10.42
C ALA A 405 3.77 -15.05 -9.70
N GLY A 406 5.02 -15.39 -9.39
CA GLY A 406 5.97 -14.44 -8.80
C GLY A 406 6.57 -13.51 -9.84
N LEU A 407 6.43 -12.20 -9.64
CA LEU A 407 7.13 -11.16 -10.40
C LEU A 407 8.32 -10.64 -9.60
N ILE A 408 9.40 -10.27 -10.29
CA ILE A 408 10.45 -9.38 -9.75
C ILE A 408 10.29 -8.02 -10.43
N ALA A 409 9.86 -7.01 -9.66
CA ALA A 409 9.99 -5.62 -10.07
C ALA A 409 11.33 -5.08 -9.56
N PHE A 410 12.13 -4.49 -10.45
CA PHE A 410 13.46 -3.94 -10.19
C PHE A 410 13.55 -2.63 -10.96
N ARG A 411 14.06 -1.53 -10.38
CA ARG A 411 13.75 -0.18 -10.91
C ARG A 411 12.25 0.13 -10.82
N LYS A 412 11.68 -0.06 -9.63
CA LYS A 412 10.31 0.36 -9.29
C LYS A 412 10.29 1.76 -8.68
N GLU A 413 9.24 2.52 -8.96
CA GLU A 413 8.83 3.72 -8.21
C GLU A 413 7.44 3.45 -7.60
N VAL A 414 7.43 3.15 -6.29
CA VAL A 414 6.23 2.62 -5.59
C VAL A 414 5.05 3.60 -5.63
N ASN A 415 5.33 4.90 -5.79
CA ASN A 415 4.34 5.97 -5.76
C ASN A 415 3.68 6.22 -7.13
N ARG A 416 3.98 5.41 -8.14
CA ARG A 416 3.37 5.52 -9.48
C ARG A 416 2.90 4.18 -10.10
N GLU A 417 3.23 3.05 -9.48
CA GLU A 417 3.28 1.72 -10.12
C GLU A 417 4.21 1.65 -11.36
N GLU A 418 5.07 2.65 -11.57
CA GLU A 418 6.09 2.60 -12.62
C GLU A 418 7.12 1.51 -12.25
N ASN A 419 7.07 0.36 -12.92
CA ASN A 419 8.00 -0.75 -12.72
C ASN A 419 8.76 -1.04 -14.02
N LEU A 420 10.06 -1.34 -13.95
CA LEU A 420 10.59 -2.42 -14.79
C LEU A 420 10.42 -3.72 -14.01
N GLU A 421 10.03 -4.77 -14.71
CA GLU A 421 9.73 -6.05 -14.08
C GLU A 421 10.01 -7.21 -15.03
N VAL A 422 10.20 -8.39 -14.42
CA VAL A 422 10.22 -9.66 -15.11
C VAL A 422 9.13 -10.53 -14.50
N ALA A 423 8.26 -11.04 -15.36
CA ALA A 423 6.99 -11.63 -14.99
C ALA A 423 6.67 -12.87 -15.85
N PRO A 424 6.17 -13.97 -15.26
CA PRO A 424 5.54 -15.05 -16.00
C PRO A 424 4.09 -14.65 -16.38
N VAL A 425 3.79 -14.71 -17.67
CA VAL A 425 2.53 -14.26 -18.31
C VAL A 425 2.07 -15.32 -19.33
N PHE A 426 0.76 -15.51 -19.50
CA PHE A 426 0.22 -16.40 -20.54
C PHE A 426 0.25 -15.73 -21.93
N ASP A 427 0.74 -16.45 -22.94
CA ASP A 427 0.64 -16.07 -24.36
C ASP A 427 -0.80 -16.23 -24.91
N GLU A 428 -1.05 -15.75 -26.13
CA GLU A 428 -2.36 -15.88 -26.81
C GLU A 428 -2.80 -17.35 -27.07
N ARG A 429 -1.96 -18.34 -26.76
CA ARG A 429 -2.17 -19.77 -26.98
C ARG A 429 -2.33 -20.56 -25.68
N GLY A 430 -2.18 -19.92 -24.52
CA GLY A 430 -2.27 -20.55 -23.20
C GLY A 430 -0.97 -21.19 -22.70
N SER A 431 0.17 -20.80 -23.25
CA SER A 431 1.52 -21.22 -22.80
C SER A 431 2.18 -20.08 -22.04
N VAL A 432 2.94 -20.33 -20.97
CA VAL A 432 3.55 -19.24 -20.19
C VAL A 432 4.92 -18.84 -20.76
N GLU A 433 5.07 -17.54 -20.96
CA GLU A 433 6.31 -16.87 -21.30
C GLU A 433 6.78 -16.04 -20.10
N LEU A 434 8.08 -16.04 -19.86
CA LEU A 434 8.75 -15.13 -18.96
C LEU A 434 9.10 -13.87 -19.75
N ILE A 435 8.42 -12.77 -19.47
CA ILE A 435 8.65 -11.48 -20.13
C ILE A 435 9.54 -10.58 -19.28
N TYR A 436 10.34 -9.75 -19.94
CA TYR A 436 10.88 -8.49 -19.41
C TYR A 436 10.02 -7.36 -19.98
N ASN A 437 9.49 -6.49 -19.13
CA ASN A 437 8.64 -5.37 -19.53
C ASN A 437 8.83 -4.13 -18.66
N ALA A 438 8.34 -3.00 -19.16
CA ALA A 438 7.93 -1.87 -18.32
C ALA A 438 6.42 -1.97 -18.03
N TRP A 439 5.98 -1.64 -16.82
CA TRP A 439 4.57 -1.42 -16.48
C TRP A 439 4.31 0.09 -16.41
N THR A 440 3.44 0.59 -17.27
CA THR A 440 3.28 2.03 -17.52
C THR A 440 1.82 2.48 -17.43
N GLY A 441 1.20 2.27 -16.26
CA GLY A 441 -0.13 2.79 -15.90
C GLY A 441 -1.35 2.11 -16.57
N GLY A 442 -1.20 1.60 -17.79
CA GLY A 442 -2.28 0.99 -18.59
C GLY A 442 -1.95 -0.35 -19.25
N GLY A 443 -0.77 -0.92 -19.00
CA GLY A 443 -0.37 -2.25 -19.46
C GLY A 443 1.15 -2.44 -19.55
N PRO A 444 1.61 -3.66 -19.90
CA PRO A 444 3.03 -3.96 -20.06
C PRO A 444 3.55 -3.57 -21.45
N VAL A 445 4.62 -2.78 -21.51
CA VAL A 445 5.44 -2.60 -22.72
C VAL A 445 6.49 -3.71 -22.73
N ILE A 446 6.21 -4.80 -23.45
CA ILE A 446 7.08 -5.98 -23.51
C ILE A 446 8.37 -5.64 -24.27
N PHE A 447 9.50 -6.04 -23.70
CA PHE A 447 10.84 -5.72 -24.17
C PHE A 447 11.60 -6.94 -24.70
N ALA A 448 11.46 -8.09 -24.05
CA ALA A 448 11.97 -9.39 -24.46
C ALA A 448 11.15 -10.51 -23.77
N ASP A 449 11.16 -11.70 -24.35
CA ASP A 449 10.31 -12.84 -24.03
C ASP A 449 11.08 -14.17 -24.08
N TRP A 450 10.69 -15.14 -23.24
CA TRP A 450 11.19 -16.51 -23.28
C TRP A 450 10.14 -17.52 -22.80
N GLN A 451 9.80 -18.51 -23.62
CA GLN A 451 8.89 -19.60 -23.20
C GLN A 451 9.51 -20.40 -22.05
N LEU A 452 8.78 -20.53 -20.94
CA LEU A 452 9.18 -21.38 -19.80
C LEU A 452 9.37 -22.86 -20.23
N PRO A 453 10.06 -23.68 -19.42
CA PRO A 453 10.04 -25.14 -19.57
C PRO A 453 8.60 -25.68 -19.55
N GLN A 454 8.40 -26.88 -20.11
CA GLN A 454 7.11 -27.56 -19.97
C GLN A 454 7.03 -28.18 -18.57
N ALA A 455 6.00 -27.82 -17.80
CA ALA A 455 5.80 -28.27 -16.43
C ALA A 455 5.58 -29.79 -16.37
N THR A 456 6.10 -30.41 -15.31
CA THR A 456 5.97 -31.84 -15.03
C THR A 456 4.64 -32.19 -14.35
N ASP A 457 4.15 -31.35 -13.45
CA ASP A 457 2.91 -31.54 -12.67
C ASP A 457 1.83 -30.48 -13.02
N GLY A 458 1.72 -30.08 -14.30
CA GLY A 458 0.71 -29.13 -14.77
C GLY A 458 0.41 -29.12 -16.28
N PRO A 459 -0.61 -28.34 -16.71
CA PRO A 459 -0.92 -28.13 -18.12
C PRO A 459 0.06 -27.13 -18.78
N GLY A 460 0.82 -27.60 -19.78
CA GLY A 460 1.66 -26.73 -20.60
C GLY A 460 2.92 -26.23 -19.88
N ASN A 461 3.30 -24.98 -20.15
CA ASN A 461 4.46 -24.32 -19.55
C ASN A 461 3.97 -23.51 -18.35
N LEU A 462 4.49 -23.76 -17.15
CA LEU A 462 4.11 -23.09 -15.89
C LEU A 462 5.34 -23.05 -14.95
N PRO A 463 5.49 -22.04 -14.06
CA PRO A 463 6.46 -22.11 -12.97
C PRO A 463 6.09 -23.16 -11.92
N GLU A 464 7.00 -24.07 -11.59
CA GLU A 464 6.78 -25.20 -10.67
C GLU A 464 7.32 -24.95 -9.24
N PRO A 465 6.93 -25.77 -8.24
CA PRO A 465 7.37 -25.59 -6.85
C PRO A 465 8.87 -25.84 -6.65
N GLY A 466 9.59 -24.78 -6.26
CA GLY A 466 11.04 -24.76 -6.12
C GLY A 466 11.77 -24.07 -7.27
N ASP A 467 11.08 -23.69 -8.34
CA ASP A 467 11.67 -22.92 -9.44
C ASP A 467 12.16 -21.56 -8.96
N ILE A 468 13.25 -21.09 -9.55
CA ILE A 468 13.92 -19.85 -9.16
C ILE A 468 14.02 -18.90 -10.34
N LEU A 469 13.36 -17.74 -10.22
CA LEU A 469 13.55 -16.61 -11.11
C LEU A 469 14.68 -15.73 -10.57
N ARG A 470 15.75 -15.51 -11.35
CA ARG A 470 16.85 -14.59 -11.03
C ARG A 470 16.98 -13.52 -12.10
N VAL A 471 16.98 -12.25 -11.69
CA VAL A 471 17.15 -11.08 -12.56
C VAL A 471 18.38 -10.29 -12.12
N ARG A 472 19.18 -9.83 -13.09
CA ARG A 472 20.38 -9.01 -12.89
C ARG A 472 20.31 -7.80 -13.81
N TRP A 473 20.62 -6.61 -13.30
CA TRP A 473 20.63 -5.38 -14.08
C TRP A 473 21.92 -4.58 -13.88
N GLU A 474 22.46 -4.08 -14.98
CA GLU A 474 23.73 -3.36 -15.04
C GLU A 474 23.52 -2.02 -15.75
N GLN A 475 23.67 -0.90 -15.03
CA GLN A 475 23.59 0.43 -15.62
C GLN A 475 24.90 0.73 -16.36
N GLN A 476 24.92 0.41 -17.66
CA GLN A 476 26.09 0.56 -18.53
C GLN A 476 26.40 2.01 -18.90
N SER A 477 25.40 2.91 -18.83
CA SER A 477 25.60 4.33 -19.15
C SER A 477 24.60 5.23 -18.39
N ALA A 478 24.67 6.55 -18.64
CA ALA A 478 23.66 7.49 -18.15
C ALA A 478 22.26 7.28 -18.74
N THR A 479 22.13 6.52 -19.84
CA THR A 479 20.83 6.25 -20.50
C THR A 479 20.53 4.77 -20.70
N THR A 480 21.50 3.88 -20.49
CA THR A 480 21.43 2.46 -20.90
C THR A 480 21.50 1.51 -19.70
N LEU A 481 20.56 0.56 -19.64
CA LEU A 481 20.59 -0.58 -18.74
C LEU A 481 20.74 -1.87 -19.57
N ASN A 482 21.49 -2.83 -19.06
CA ASN A 482 21.51 -4.21 -19.54
C ASN A 482 20.83 -5.09 -18.50
N VAL A 483 19.83 -5.87 -18.92
CA VAL A 483 19.07 -6.79 -18.07
C VAL A 483 19.30 -8.21 -18.52
N ARG A 484 19.74 -9.05 -17.57
CA ARG A 484 19.90 -10.50 -17.73
C ARG A 484 18.89 -11.22 -16.85
N VAL A 485 18.22 -12.22 -17.42
CA VAL A 485 17.30 -13.11 -16.70
C VAL A 485 17.82 -14.54 -16.79
N SER A 486 17.79 -15.25 -15.68
CA SER A 486 18.09 -16.67 -15.59
C SER A 486 16.99 -17.40 -14.83
N TYR A 487 16.70 -18.62 -15.24
CA TYR A 487 15.63 -19.44 -14.66
C TYR A 487 16.18 -20.79 -14.20
N TYR A 488 15.82 -21.22 -13.00
CA TYR A 488 16.05 -22.59 -12.52
C TYR A 488 14.76 -23.39 -12.63
N ASP A 489 14.82 -24.48 -13.38
CA ASP A 489 13.82 -25.53 -13.42
C ASP A 489 14.18 -26.58 -12.35
N ALA A 490 13.38 -26.62 -11.29
CA ALA A 490 13.54 -27.56 -10.18
C ALA A 490 13.05 -28.97 -10.52
N SER A 491 12.23 -29.13 -11.57
CA SER A 491 11.77 -30.44 -12.05
C SER A 491 12.89 -31.19 -12.81
N THR A 492 13.79 -30.46 -13.47
CA THR A 492 14.93 -31.03 -14.23
C THR A 492 16.32 -30.71 -13.64
N ASP A 493 16.38 -30.05 -12.46
CA ASP A 493 17.62 -29.63 -11.78
C ASP A 493 18.56 -28.82 -12.72
N THR A 494 17.97 -27.90 -13.50
CA THR A 494 18.65 -27.23 -14.62
C THR A 494 18.53 -25.71 -14.55
N TRP A 495 19.68 -25.02 -14.64
CA TRP A 495 19.74 -23.58 -14.86
C TRP A 495 19.73 -23.22 -16.34
N HIS A 496 18.72 -22.47 -16.75
CA HIS A 496 18.63 -21.76 -18.02
C HIS A 496 19.20 -20.35 -17.84
N THR A 497 20.53 -20.23 -17.99
CA THR A 497 21.26 -18.98 -17.74
C THR A 497 21.15 -17.98 -18.90
N ASN A 498 20.89 -16.71 -18.60
CA ASN A 498 20.82 -15.59 -19.56
C ASN A 498 19.84 -15.84 -20.73
N ILE A 499 18.67 -16.43 -20.44
CA ILE A 499 17.57 -16.64 -21.39
C ILE A 499 17.03 -15.34 -21.99
N ILE A 500 17.14 -14.24 -21.24
CA ILE A 500 17.03 -12.87 -21.74
C ILE A 500 18.35 -12.18 -21.41
N ASP A 501 18.94 -11.48 -22.38
CA ASP A 501 20.08 -10.57 -22.22
C ASP A 501 19.83 -9.34 -23.13
N ASP A 502 19.07 -8.38 -22.62
CA ASP A 502 18.63 -7.18 -23.35
C ASP A 502 19.45 -5.95 -22.94
N THR A 503 19.69 -5.01 -23.85
CA THR A 503 20.40 -3.76 -23.57
C THR A 503 19.68 -2.59 -24.24
N ARG A 504 19.17 -1.65 -23.43
CA ARG A 504 18.11 -0.72 -23.84
C ARG A 504 18.31 0.67 -23.26
N ASP A 505 17.93 1.69 -24.04
CA ASP A 505 17.76 3.05 -23.52
C ASP A 505 16.42 3.16 -22.79
N LEU A 506 16.45 3.64 -21.56
CA LEU A 506 15.29 3.66 -20.65
C LEU A 506 14.96 5.08 -20.15
N THR A 507 15.49 6.10 -20.84
CA THR A 507 15.26 7.51 -20.47
C THR A 507 13.97 8.11 -21.00
N SER A 508 13.28 7.40 -21.89
CA SER A 508 12.01 7.82 -22.50
C SER A 508 11.19 6.60 -22.91
N VAL A 509 10.75 5.81 -21.93
CA VAL A 509 9.80 4.70 -22.15
C VAL A 509 8.39 5.29 -22.31
N PRO A 510 7.61 4.91 -23.35
CA PRO A 510 6.25 5.40 -23.52
C PRO A 510 5.34 5.00 -22.37
N ASP A 511 4.55 5.96 -21.86
CA ASP A 511 3.42 5.64 -21.00
C ASP A 511 2.28 4.97 -21.81
N ALA A 512 1.47 4.12 -21.19
CA ALA A 512 0.34 3.49 -21.88
C ALA A 512 -0.82 4.47 -22.14
N ASN A 513 -0.88 5.60 -21.43
CA ASN A 513 -1.66 6.77 -21.81
C ASN A 513 -0.81 7.72 -22.69
N PRO A 514 -1.06 7.83 -24.00
CA PRO A 514 -0.23 8.65 -24.90
C PRO A 514 -0.35 10.18 -24.69
N ALA A 515 -1.14 10.62 -23.70
CA ALA A 515 -1.22 12.02 -23.28
C ALA A 515 -0.21 12.38 -22.17
N ASP A 516 0.32 11.38 -21.45
CA ASP A 516 1.20 11.57 -20.30
C ASP A 516 2.69 11.54 -20.72
N ALA A 517 3.58 11.88 -19.79
CA ALA A 517 5.02 12.01 -20.07
C ALA A 517 5.71 10.63 -20.14
N THR A 518 6.73 10.50 -21.00
CA THR A 518 7.54 9.27 -21.06
C THR A 518 8.36 9.06 -19.78
N ILE A 519 8.35 7.85 -19.26
CA ILE A 519 8.98 7.47 -17.99
C ILE A 519 10.50 7.29 -18.17
N ASN A 520 11.26 7.68 -17.15
CA ASN A 520 12.71 7.52 -17.08
C ASN A 520 13.10 6.59 -15.92
N TYR A 521 13.29 5.31 -16.21
CA TYR A 521 13.66 4.28 -15.23
C TYR A 521 15.13 4.36 -14.75
N LEU A 522 15.88 5.35 -15.25
CA LEU A 522 17.25 5.68 -14.82
C LEU A 522 17.32 7.01 -14.07
N ASP A 523 16.18 7.56 -13.65
CA ASP A 523 16.13 8.61 -12.63
C ASP A 523 16.56 8.07 -11.24
N GLU A 524 16.59 8.96 -10.24
CA GLU A 524 17.03 8.62 -8.87
C GLU A 524 15.88 8.14 -7.97
N PHE A 525 14.70 7.89 -8.56
CA PHE A 525 13.48 7.48 -7.86
C PHE A 525 13.09 6.03 -8.18
N HIS A 526 13.40 5.56 -9.39
CA HIS A 526 13.40 4.14 -9.76
C HIS A 526 14.64 3.42 -9.21
N THR A 527 14.69 3.25 -7.90
CA THR A 527 15.89 2.75 -7.17
C THR A 527 15.64 1.53 -6.30
N VAL A 528 14.41 1.00 -6.24
CA VAL A 528 14.04 -0.11 -5.37
C VAL A 528 13.66 -1.37 -6.14
N SER A 529 13.55 -2.50 -5.43
CA SER A 529 13.03 -3.76 -5.95
C SER A 529 11.98 -4.35 -5.00
N SER A 530 10.93 -4.95 -5.57
CA SER A 530 9.81 -5.57 -4.85
C SER A 530 9.36 -6.84 -5.57
N LEU A 531 8.58 -7.66 -4.88
CA LEU A 531 7.87 -8.79 -5.46
C LEU A 531 6.36 -8.51 -5.57
N THR A 532 5.75 -9.11 -6.58
CA THR A 532 4.29 -9.16 -6.73
C THR A 532 3.87 -10.62 -6.90
N VAL A 533 2.71 -10.98 -6.36
CA VAL A 533 2.02 -12.24 -6.67
C VAL A 533 0.57 -11.89 -6.99
N ASP A 534 0.18 -12.06 -8.25
CA ASP A 534 -1.13 -11.63 -8.76
C ASP A 534 -2.21 -12.74 -8.68
N SER A 535 -1.86 -13.95 -8.25
CA SER A 535 -2.75 -15.11 -8.16
C SER A 535 -2.77 -15.76 -6.77
N PRO A 536 -3.93 -16.29 -6.32
CA PRO A 536 -4.01 -17.10 -5.10
C PRO A 536 -3.34 -18.49 -5.24
N PHE A 537 -2.93 -18.91 -6.44
CA PHE A 537 -2.34 -20.23 -6.70
C PHE A 537 -0.82 -20.30 -6.47
N TYR A 538 -0.15 -19.17 -6.28
CA TYR A 538 1.32 -19.07 -6.18
C TYR A 538 1.76 -18.42 -4.86
N SER A 539 3.01 -18.68 -4.46
CA SER A 539 3.65 -18.06 -3.30
C SER A 539 5.14 -17.80 -3.55
N ILE A 540 5.73 -16.91 -2.74
CA ILE A 540 7.18 -16.72 -2.67
C ILE A 540 7.72 -17.34 -1.39
N ARG A 541 8.61 -18.32 -1.54
CA ARG A 541 9.30 -19.01 -0.44
C ARG A 541 10.45 -18.16 0.09
N ARG A 542 11.24 -17.61 -0.84
CA ARG A 542 12.39 -16.76 -0.56
C ARG A 542 12.44 -15.57 -1.51
N TYR A 543 12.95 -14.45 -1.02
CA TYR A 543 13.33 -13.30 -1.82
C TYR A 543 14.74 -12.84 -1.42
N LYS A 544 15.62 -12.64 -2.40
CA LYS A 544 16.95 -12.02 -2.24
C LYS A 544 17.07 -10.82 -3.15
N VAL A 545 17.87 -9.85 -2.74
CA VAL A 545 18.22 -8.67 -3.53
C VAL A 545 19.57 -8.12 -3.09
N GLY A 546 20.40 -7.65 -4.02
CA GLY A 546 21.69 -7.07 -3.68
C GLY A 546 22.44 -6.37 -4.81
N THR A 547 23.60 -5.80 -4.46
CA THR A 547 24.53 -5.18 -5.42
C THR A 547 25.17 -6.24 -6.32
N LEU A 548 25.73 -5.83 -7.48
CA LEU A 548 26.42 -6.76 -8.38
C LEU A 548 27.57 -7.54 -7.72
N GLU A 549 28.24 -6.97 -6.72
CA GLU A 549 29.35 -7.63 -6.01
C GLU A 549 28.88 -8.82 -5.15
N THR A 550 27.56 -8.93 -4.91
CA THR A 550 26.94 -10.03 -4.17
C THR A 550 26.24 -11.06 -5.08
N TYR A 551 26.35 -10.91 -6.40
CA TYR A 551 25.73 -11.82 -7.36
C TYR A 551 26.33 -13.24 -7.25
N PRO A 552 25.52 -14.31 -7.12
CA PRO A 552 26.03 -15.67 -7.05
C PRO A 552 26.69 -16.11 -8.37
N GLU A 553 27.89 -16.68 -8.28
CA GLU A 553 28.66 -17.25 -9.40
C GLU A 553 27.96 -18.46 -10.06
#